data_AF-A0A7L6B7X5-F1
#
_entry.id   AF-A0A7L6B7X5-F1
#
_cell.length_a   1.000
_cell.length_b   1.000
_cell.length_c   1.000
_cell.angle_alpha   90.00
_cell.angle_beta   90.00
_cell.angle_gamma   90.00
#
_symmetry.space_group_name_H-M   'P 1'
#
loop_
_entity.id
_entity.type
_entity.pdbx_description
1 polymer ?
#
loop_
_entity_poly.entity_id
_entity_poly.type
_entity_poly.pdbx_seq_one_letter_code
_entity_poly.pdbx_strand_id
1 'polypeptide(L)'
;MSGWLVVAVDGTLTHHTTTPTSALIKEAIGDWWDMVHLPSGLMGWVDGDGHPKGLERNVAGSILLMALGAGRMPYAGPVVVTGWHPVREISELTEDGEYYVRTVHEQIAGALAGVAGDAVFADAVRKTATDVLGAPTPAMTVIPLGGEGR
;
A
#
# COMPACT_ATOMS: atom_id res chain seq x y z
N MET A 1 -20.50 5.63 5.06
CA MET A 1 -20.37 5.69 3.58
C MET A 1 -19.49 4.52 3.18
N SER A 2 -19.79 3.84 2.07
CA SER A 2 -18.98 2.71 1.58
C SER A 2 -18.19 3.13 0.35
N GLY A 3 -17.04 2.50 0.14
CA GLY A 3 -16.12 2.87 -0.93
C GLY A 3 -14.76 2.21 -0.80
N TRP A 4 -13.73 2.88 -1.28
CA TRP A 4 -12.34 2.43 -1.21
C TRP A 4 -11.40 3.61 -1.03
N LEU A 5 -10.19 3.32 -0.56
CA LEU A 5 -9.23 4.33 -0.16
C LEU A 5 -7.97 4.25 -1.02
N VAL A 6 -7.39 5.41 -1.32
CA VAL A 6 -6.09 5.54 -1.98
C VAL A 6 -5.17 6.37 -1.12
N VAL A 7 -3.98 5.86 -0.84
CA VAL A 7 -2.87 6.61 -0.28
C VAL A 7 -1.96 7.02 -1.44
N ALA A 8 -1.94 8.30 -1.77
CA ALA A 8 -1.00 8.85 -2.74
C ALA A 8 0.44 8.78 -2.21
N VAL A 9 1.42 8.96 -3.11
CA VAL A 9 2.87 8.86 -2.78
C VAL A 9 3.28 9.90 -1.72
N ASP A 10 2.67 11.08 -1.73
CA ASP A 10 2.87 12.15 -0.74
C ASP A 10 2.24 11.83 0.63
N GLY A 11 1.55 10.69 0.75
CA GLY A 11 0.86 10.23 1.95
C GLY A 11 -0.57 10.73 2.08
N THR A 12 -1.10 11.51 1.13
CA THR A 12 -2.49 11.96 1.15
C THR A 12 -3.46 10.78 1.01
N LEU A 13 -4.45 10.69 1.89
CA LEU A 13 -5.52 9.68 1.81
C LEU A 13 -6.76 10.27 1.13
N THR A 14 -7.23 9.61 0.07
CA THR A 14 -8.46 9.96 -0.64
C THR A 14 -9.48 8.83 -0.53
N HIS A 15 -10.74 9.18 -0.28
CA HIS A 15 -11.87 8.25 -0.30
C HIS A 15 -12.61 8.37 -1.63
N HIS A 16 -12.78 7.24 -2.31
CA HIS A 16 -13.59 7.06 -3.50
C HIS A 16 -14.89 6.32 -3.13
N THR A 17 -16.03 6.98 -3.34
CA THR A 17 -17.37 6.45 -3.00
C THR A 17 -17.97 5.57 -4.10
N THR A 18 -17.26 5.37 -5.20
CA THR A 18 -17.67 4.45 -6.26
C THR A 18 -17.32 3.02 -5.87
N THR A 19 -18.10 2.05 -6.37
CA THR A 19 -17.77 0.64 -6.20
C THR A 19 -16.40 0.35 -6.86
N PRO A 20 -15.42 -0.20 -6.12
CA PRO A 20 -14.11 -0.48 -6.68
C PRO A 20 -14.23 -1.57 -7.75
N THR A 21 -13.48 -1.39 -8.84
CA THR A 21 -13.32 -2.38 -9.90
C THR A 21 -11.85 -2.54 -10.21
N SER A 22 -11.48 -3.65 -10.86
CA SER A 22 -10.11 -3.85 -11.31
C SER A 22 -9.60 -2.72 -12.21
N ALA A 23 -10.46 -2.16 -13.05
CA ALA A 23 -10.11 -1.02 -13.89
C ALA A 23 -9.78 0.24 -13.07
N LEU A 24 -10.61 0.55 -12.06
CA LEU A 24 -10.38 1.71 -11.19
C LEU A 24 -9.13 1.56 -10.32
N ILE A 25 -8.85 0.35 -9.84
CA ILE A 25 -7.65 0.12 -9.05
C ILE A 25 -6.41 0.22 -9.94
N LYS A 26 -6.44 -0.35 -11.16
CA LYS A 26 -5.33 -0.19 -12.14
C LYS A 26 -5.12 1.25 -12.55
N GLU A 27 -6.18 2.04 -12.71
CA GLU A 27 -6.07 3.47 -12.95
C GLU A 27 -5.35 4.18 -11.78
N ALA A 28 -5.60 3.74 -10.54
CA ALA A 28 -4.97 4.34 -9.36
C ALA A 28 -3.50 3.94 -9.14
N ILE A 29 -3.10 2.70 -9.44
CA ILE A 29 -1.76 2.19 -9.09
C ILE A 29 -0.91 1.77 -10.28
N GLY A 30 -1.49 1.48 -11.44
CA GLY A 30 -0.80 0.94 -12.61
C GLY A 30 -1.33 -0.44 -13.06
N ASP A 31 -0.94 -0.83 -14.28
CA ASP A 31 -1.47 -2.03 -14.95
C ASP A 31 -0.95 -3.35 -14.39
N TRP A 32 0.22 -3.35 -13.77
CA TRP A 32 0.86 -4.54 -13.19
C TRP A 32 0.71 -4.53 -11.67
N TRP A 33 -0.50 -4.78 -11.21
CA TRP A 33 -0.81 -4.75 -9.78
C TRP A 33 -0.49 -6.07 -9.04
N ASP A 34 -0.17 -5.95 -7.75
CA ASP A 34 -0.10 -7.06 -6.82
C ASP A 34 -1.12 -6.92 -5.69
N MET A 35 -1.66 -8.06 -5.27
CA MET A 35 -2.55 -8.17 -4.12
C MET A 35 -1.75 -8.32 -2.83
N VAL A 36 -2.08 -7.51 -1.83
CA VAL A 36 -1.54 -7.58 -0.48
C VAL A 36 -2.64 -8.04 0.46
N HIS A 37 -2.63 -9.32 0.81
CA HIS A 37 -3.60 -9.89 1.73
C HIS A 37 -3.51 -9.23 3.11
N LEU A 38 -4.63 -8.71 3.59
CA LEU A 38 -4.77 -8.13 4.92
C LEU A 38 -5.77 -8.97 5.75
N PRO A 39 -5.64 -8.98 7.08
CA PRO A 39 -6.65 -9.56 7.97
C PRO A 39 -8.01 -8.87 7.85
N SER A 40 -9.02 -9.48 8.48
CA SER A 40 -10.33 -8.85 8.73
C SER A 40 -11.10 -8.42 7.48
N GLY A 41 -10.91 -9.10 6.35
CA GLY A 41 -11.65 -8.83 5.11
C GLY A 41 -11.22 -7.56 4.40
N LEU A 42 -9.97 -7.13 4.58
CA LEU A 42 -9.34 -6.05 3.83
C LEU A 42 -8.42 -6.59 2.75
N MET A 43 -8.17 -5.79 1.71
CA MET A 43 -7.17 -6.08 0.69
C MET A 43 -6.40 -4.81 0.33
N GLY A 44 -5.08 -4.91 0.29
CA GLY A 44 -4.21 -3.88 -0.27
C GLY A 44 -3.89 -4.16 -1.73
N TRP A 45 -3.67 -3.11 -2.52
CA TRP A 45 -3.25 -3.22 -3.92
C TRP A 45 -2.13 -2.22 -4.19
N VAL A 46 -1.08 -2.69 -4.88
CA VAL A 46 0.14 -1.92 -5.15
C VAL A 46 0.63 -2.16 -6.58
N ASP A 47 1.46 -1.28 -7.12
CA ASP A 47 2.13 -1.51 -8.41
C ASP A 47 3.28 -2.53 -8.22
N GLY A 48 3.09 -3.76 -8.70
CA GLY A 48 4.03 -4.87 -8.55
C GLY A 48 5.36 -4.66 -9.27
N ASP A 49 5.39 -3.83 -10.31
CA ASP A 49 6.61 -3.41 -11.01
C ASP A 49 6.96 -1.92 -10.78
N GLY A 50 6.37 -1.29 -9.75
CA GLY A 50 6.63 0.10 -9.40
C GLY A 50 8.11 0.40 -9.14
N HIS A 51 8.84 -0.55 -8.55
CA HIS A 51 10.29 -0.43 -8.36
C HIS A 51 11.08 -0.44 -9.69
N PRO A 52 10.92 -1.44 -10.58
CA PRO A 52 11.48 -1.40 -11.94
C PRO A 52 11.16 -0.13 -12.73
N LYS A 53 9.95 0.43 -12.56
CA LYS A 53 9.53 1.70 -13.19
C LYS A 53 10.19 2.93 -12.59
N GLY A 54 10.89 2.81 -11.46
CA GLY A 54 11.50 3.94 -10.75
C GLY A 54 10.49 4.82 -10.03
N LEU A 55 9.31 4.29 -9.67
CA LEU A 55 8.34 5.03 -8.87
C LEU A 55 8.91 5.33 -7.47
N GLU A 56 8.54 6.48 -6.94
CA GLU A 56 8.88 6.87 -5.58
C GLU A 56 8.20 5.94 -4.55
N ARG A 57 8.86 5.77 -3.40
CA ARG A 57 8.33 4.95 -2.31
C ARG A 57 7.22 5.69 -1.59
N ASN A 58 6.10 5.00 -1.39
CA ASN A 58 5.00 5.52 -0.62
C ASN A 58 5.20 5.13 0.85
N VAL A 59 5.86 6.01 1.59
CA VAL A 59 6.22 5.78 3.00
C VAL A 59 4.96 5.55 3.85
N ALA A 60 3.97 6.44 3.75
CA ALA A 60 2.74 6.33 4.52
C ALA A 60 1.93 5.09 4.13
N GLY A 61 1.78 4.81 2.84
CA GLY A 61 1.08 3.63 2.33
C GLY A 61 1.76 2.31 2.74
N SER A 62 3.09 2.27 2.71
CA SER A 62 3.85 1.09 3.14
C SER A 62 3.66 0.80 4.62
N ILE A 63 3.80 1.83 5.46
CA ILE A 63 3.59 1.69 6.91
C ILE A 63 2.13 1.34 7.20
N LEU A 64 1.17 1.91 6.47
CA LEU A 64 -0.25 1.59 6.62
C LEU A 64 -0.51 0.11 6.36
N LEU A 65 -0.06 -0.45 5.24
CA LEU A 65 -0.24 -1.87 4.96
C LEU A 65 0.40 -2.75 6.04
N MET A 66 1.61 -2.41 6.50
CA MET A 66 2.26 -3.14 7.60
C MET A 66 1.46 -3.05 8.91
N ALA A 67 0.94 -1.87 9.26
CA ALA A 67 0.14 -1.64 10.45
C ALA A 67 -1.21 -2.39 10.38
N LEU A 68 -1.75 -2.57 9.18
CA LEU A 68 -2.92 -3.40 8.90
C LEU A 68 -2.60 -4.90 8.84
N GLY A 69 -1.34 -5.31 8.99
CA GLY A 69 -0.94 -6.71 9.10
C GLY A 69 -0.25 -7.31 7.87
N ALA A 70 0.08 -6.52 6.85
CA ALA A 70 0.90 -6.97 5.74
C ALA A 70 2.35 -7.27 6.18
N GLY A 71 3.07 -8.02 5.34
CA GLY A 71 4.52 -8.17 5.45
C GLY A 71 5.27 -6.83 5.32
N ARG A 72 6.48 -6.77 5.87
CA ARG A 72 7.34 -5.58 5.78
C ARG A 72 7.90 -5.41 4.37
N MET A 73 7.26 -4.56 3.57
CA MET A 73 7.67 -4.25 2.20
C MET A 73 7.65 -2.73 1.93
N PRO A 74 8.66 -2.17 1.25
CA PRO A 74 8.72 -0.75 0.90
C PRO A 74 8.03 -0.46 -0.44
N TYR A 75 6.70 -0.46 -0.47
CA TYR A 75 5.94 -0.31 -1.73
C TYR A 75 6.20 1.02 -2.44
N ALA A 76 6.27 0.96 -3.76
CA ALA A 76 6.44 2.10 -4.65
C ALA A 76 5.11 2.49 -5.32
N GLY A 77 4.90 3.78 -5.53
CA GLY A 77 3.67 4.32 -6.11
C GLY A 77 2.48 4.37 -5.13
N PRO A 78 1.29 4.78 -5.61
CA PRO A 78 0.09 4.82 -4.79
C PRO A 78 -0.29 3.44 -4.24
N VAL A 79 -0.93 3.43 -3.08
CA VAL A 79 -1.44 2.21 -2.44
C VAL A 79 -2.96 2.31 -2.35
N VAL A 80 -3.65 1.24 -2.71
CA VAL A 80 -5.12 1.17 -2.63
C VAL A 80 -5.52 0.19 -1.53
N VAL A 81 -6.58 0.52 -0.79
CA VAL A 81 -7.20 -0.36 0.20
C VAL A 81 -8.69 -0.54 -0.13
N THR A 82 -9.11 -1.79 -0.25
CA THR A 82 -10.51 -2.19 -0.48
C THR A 82 -10.96 -3.18 0.58
N GLY A 83 -12.26 -3.50 0.59
CA GLY A 83 -12.74 -4.73 1.20
C GLY A 83 -12.38 -5.95 0.35
N TRP A 84 -12.51 -7.13 0.96
CA TRP A 84 -12.32 -8.43 0.32
C TRP A 84 -13.47 -9.38 0.66
N HIS A 85 -13.91 -10.13 -0.35
CA HIS A 85 -14.89 -11.19 -0.19
C HIS A 85 -14.52 -12.39 -1.06
N PRO A 86 -14.62 -13.64 -0.57
CA PRO A 86 -14.14 -14.84 -1.30
C PRO A 86 -14.78 -15.08 -2.67
N VAL A 87 -15.94 -14.47 -2.93
CA VAL A 87 -16.67 -14.61 -4.22
C VAL A 87 -16.34 -13.49 -5.21
N ARG A 88 -15.96 -12.30 -4.73
CA ARG A 88 -15.79 -11.11 -5.58
C ARG A 88 -14.35 -10.58 -5.62
N GLU A 89 -13.54 -10.97 -4.63
CA GLU A 89 -12.15 -10.55 -4.36
C GLU A 89 -11.99 -9.05 -4.10
N ILE A 90 -12.61 -8.19 -4.90
CA ILE A 90 -12.68 -6.75 -4.71
C ILE A 90 -14.09 -6.40 -4.22
N SER A 91 -14.17 -5.77 -3.06
CA SER A 91 -15.42 -5.20 -2.55
C SER A 91 -15.20 -3.82 -1.96
N GLU A 92 -16.29 -3.09 -1.76
CA GLU A 92 -16.26 -1.87 -0.94
C GLU A 92 -15.83 -2.22 0.49
N LEU A 93 -15.20 -1.25 1.14
CA LEU A 93 -14.97 -1.28 2.57
C LEU A 93 -16.32 -1.23 3.29
N THR A 94 -16.42 -1.99 4.38
CA THR A 94 -17.47 -1.76 5.38
C THR A 94 -17.21 -0.43 6.09
N GLU A 95 -18.21 0.14 6.74
CA GLU A 95 -18.03 1.39 7.50
C GLU A 95 -16.96 1.25 8.60
N ASP A 96 -16.95 0.10 9.29
CA ASP A 96 -15.92 -0.21 10.29
C ASP A 96 -14.53 -0.35 9.66
N GLY A 97 -14.44 -0.99 8.49
CA GLY A 97 -13.18 -1.16 7.75
C GLY A 97 -12.62 0.19 7.29
N GLU A 98 -13.46 1.06 6.73
CA GLU A 98 -13.07 2.41 6.36
C GLU A 98 -12.63 3.23 7.58
N TYR A 99 -13.43 3.22 8.64
CA TYR A 99 -13.10 3.93 9.88
C TYR A 99 -11.76 3.48 10.44
N TYR A 100 -11.52 2.17 10.48
CA TYR A 100 -10.27 1.61 10.97
C TYR A 100 -9.06 2.04 10.12
N VAL A 101 -9.14 1.91 8.79
CA VAL A 101 -8.03 2.29 7.89
C VAL A 101 -7.75 3.79 7.98
N ARG A 102 -8.78 4.64 8.01
CA ARG A 102 -8.61 6.10 8.18
C ARG A 102 -7.96 6.44 9.52
N THR A 103 -8.39 5.80 10.61
CA THR A 103 -7.82 6.04 11.95
C THR A 103 -6.34 5.67 12.00
N VAL A 104 -5.95 4.52 11.45
CA VAL A 104 -4.54 4.09 11.40
C VAL A 104 -3.72 5.03 10.52
N HIS A 105 -4.26 5.44 9.37
CA HIS A 105 -3.60 6.41 8.50
C HIS A 105 -3.39 7.76 9.18
N GLU A 106 -4.40 8.30 9.86
CA GLU A 106 -4.30 9.57 10.60
C GLU A 106 -3.23 9.51 11.71
N GLN A 107 -3.12 8.38 12.43
CA GLN A 107 -2.06 8.17 13.42
C GLN A 107 -0.66 8.13 12.78
N ILE A 108 -0.51 7.44 11.65
CA ILE A 108 0.75 7.39 10.89
C ILE A 108 1.13 8.78 10.40
N ALA A 109 0.20 9.49 9.77
CA ALA A 109 0.42 10.84 9.27
C ALA A 109 0.82 11.81 10.39
N GLY A 110 0.15 11.74 11.54
CA GLY A 110 0.51 12.52 12.73
C GLY A 110 1.92 12.20 13.24
N ALA A 111 2.29 10.93 13.33
CA ALA A 111 3.62 10.49 13.74
C ALA A 111 4.74 10.95 12.79
N LEU A 112 4.48 10.89 11.47
CA LEU A 112 5.39 11.39 10.43
C LEU A 112 5.54 12.91 10.46
N ALA A 113 4.45 13.63 10.75
CA ALA A 113 4.45 15.09 10.90
C ALA A 113 5.04 15.57 12.23
N GLY A 114 5.42 14.67 13.14
CA GLY A 114 5.96 15.02 14.46
C GLY A 114 4.92 15.59 15.42
N VAL A 115 3.62 15.39 15.15
CA VAL A 115 2.54 15.79 16.06
C VAL A 115 2.56 14.84 17.26
N ALA A 116 2.48 15.40 18.47
CA ALA A 116 2.57 14.64 19.71
C ALA A 116 1.41 13.63 19.81
N GLY A 117 1.78 12.34 19.84
CA GLY A 117 0.91 11.19 20.11
C GLY A 117 1.63 10.20 21.02
N ASP A 118 1.20 8.94 21.05
CA ASP A 118 1.96 7.87 21.72
C ASP A 118 3.40 7.84 21.19
N ALA A 119 4.36 8.16 22.06
CA ALA A 119 5.76 8.31 21.69
C ALA A 119 6.36 7.01 21.14
N VAL A 120 5.94 5.85 21.67
CA VAL A 120 6.44 4.54 21.25
C VAL A 120 5.96 4.23 19.83
N PHE A 121 4.67 4.45 19.56
CA PHE A 121 4.12 4.29 18.22
C PHE A 121 4.78 5.26 17.23
N ALA A 122 4.92 6.53 17.61
CA ALA A 122 5.48 7.55 16.73
C ALA A 122 6.96 7.26 16.39
N ASP A 123 7.75 6.78 17.35
CA ASP A 123 9.13 6.34 17.11
C ASP A 123 9.19 5.11 16.19
N ALA A 124 8.29 4.14 16.39
CA ALA A 124 8.19 2.97 15.52
C ALA A 124 7.83 3.36 14.07
N VAL A 125 6.91 4.29 13.88
CA VAL A 125 6.55 4.83 12.55
C VAL A 125 7.74 5.53 11.91
N ARG A 126 8.43 6.44 12.61
CA ARG A 126 9.60 7.16 12.06
C ARG A 126 10.77 6.23 11.73
N LYS A 127 11.01 5.22 12.58
CA LYS A 127 12.00 4.18 12.29
C LYS A 127 11.61 3.41 11.03
N THR A 128 10.36 2.96 10.92
CA THR A 128 9.88 2.23 9.75
C THR A 128 9.93 3.09 8.49
N ALA A 129 9.67 4.39 8.59
CA ALA A 129 9.81 5.33 7.48
C ALA A 129 11.26 5.41 6.99
N THR A 130 12.22 5.45 7.91
CA THR A 130 13.65 5.40 7.59
C THR A 130 14.01 4.08 6.90
N ASP A 131 13.49 2.96 7.41
CA ASP A 131 13.72 1.63 6.82
C ASP A 131 13.11 1.54 5.41
N VAL A 132 11.90 2.10 5.19
CA VAL A 132 11.24 2.15 3.88
C VAL A 132 12.04 3.02 2.90
N LEU A 133 12.52 4.19 3.31
CA LEU A 133 13.31 5.06 2.41
C LEU A 133 14.69 4.47 2.10
N GLY A 134 15.31 3.81 3.08
CA GLY A 134 16.67 3.27 2.98
C GLY A 134 16.77 1.86 2.40
N ALA A 135 15.66 1.12 2.27
CA ALA A 135 15.74 -0.25 1.75
C ALA A 135 16.31 -0.28 0.32
N PRO A 136 17.11 -1.29 -0.06
CA PRO A 136 17.66 -1.37 -1.41
C PRO A 136 16.55 -1.53 -2.45
N THR A 137 16.71 -0.92 -3.62
CA THR A 137 15.82 -1.19 -4.75
C THR A 137 16.13 -2.58 -5.31
N PRO A 138 15.15 -3.48 -5.45
CA PRO A 138 15.39 -4.81 -6.02
C PRO A 138 16.00 -4.70 -7.42
N ALA A 139 17.09 -5.41 -7.68
CA ALA A 139 17.68 -5.50 -9.01
C ALA A 139 17.14 -6.74 -9.72
N MET A 140 16.61 -6.57 -10.93
CA MET A 140 16.30 -7.71 -11.81
C MET A 140 17.59 -8.21 -12.46
N THR A 141 17.88 -9.50 -12.27
CA THR A 141 18.91 -10.20 -13.04
C THR A 141 18.22 -11.05 -14.10
N VAL A 142 18.37 -10.69 -15.38
CA VAL A 142 17.90 -11.54 -16.49
C VAL A 142 18.96 -12.61 -16.73
N ILE A 143 18.61 -13.87 -16.53
CA ILE A 143 19.46 -14.99 -16.91
C ILE A 143 19.16 -15.29 -18.38
N PRO A 144 20.06 -14.98 -19.34
CA PRO A 144 19.84 -15.35 -20.72
C PRO A 144 19.74 -16.88 -20.79
N LEU A 145 18.64 -17.38 -21.35
CA LEU A 145 18.53 -18.80 -21.69
C LEU A 145 19.69 -19.13 -22.63
N GLY A 146 20.57 -20.00 -22.20
CA GLY A 146 21.78 -20.37 -22.94
C GLY A 146 21.42 -20.71 -24.38
N GLY A 147 21.90 -19.88 -25.31
CA GLY A 147 21.99 -20.28 -26.70
C GLY A 147 23.01 -21.41 -26.77
N GLU A 148 22.53 -22.65 -26.75
CA GLU A 148 23.35 -23.75 -27.21
C GLU A 148 23.71 -23.45 -28.67
N GLY A 149 24.99 -23.15 -28.87
CA GLY A 149 25.57 -23.14 -30.20
C GLY A 149 25.25 -24.48 -30.87
N ARG A 150 24.48 -24.40 -31.94
CA ARG A 150 24.43 -25.41 -32.99
C ARG A 150 25.10 -24.85 -34.22
#